data_AF-A0A1I6K7D7-F1
#
_entry.id   AF-A0A1I6K7D7-F1
#
_cell.length_a   1.000
_cell.length_b   1.000
_cell.length_c   1.000
_cell.angle_alpha   90.00
_cell.angle_beta   90.00
_cell.angle_gamma   90.00
#
_symmetry.space_group_name_H-M   'P 1'
#
loop_
_entity.id
_entity.type
_entity.pdbx_description
1 polymer ?
#
loop_
_entity_poly.entity_id
_entity_poly.type
_entity_poly.pdbx_seq_one_letter_code
_entity_poly.pdbx_strand_id
1 'polypeptide(L)'
;MIFLVHYDRRAQQLLRFDKYDDADHVRAADDRLELELSLLGSDRENEIVLFSAASEAALRVSHARYFYSLEELAIAAAQSQGPMPC
;
A
#
# COMPACT_ATOMS: atom_id res chain seq x y z
N MET A 1 1.60 -11.47 8.18
CA MET A 1 2.15 -10.15 8.54
C MET A 1 1.09 -9.09 8.31
N ILE A 2 1.16 -7.98 9.04
CA ILE A 2 0.29 -6.82 8.87
C ILE A 2 1.15 -5.64 8.38
N PHE A 3 0.59 -4.82 7.49
CA PHE A 3 1.28 -3.71 6.85
C PHE A 3 0.44 -2.44 6.98
N LEU A 4 1.02 -1.38 7.52
CA LEU A 4 0.40 -0.05 7.56
C LEU A 4 0.90 0.76 6.38
N VAL A 5 -0.03 1.22 5.55
CA VAL A 5 0.23 2.05 4.38
C VAL A 5 -0.38 3.41 4.63
N HIS A 6 0.43 4.47 4.52
CA HIS A 6 -0.04 5.85 4.43
C HIS A 6 0.35 6.40 3.05
N TYR A 7 -0.64 6.81 2.30
CA TYR A 7 -0.50 7.20 0.91
C TYR A 7 -1.14 8.56 0.67
N ASP A 8 -0.43 9.45 -0.01
CA ASP A 8 -1.00 10.70 -0.53
C ASP A 8 -1.65 10.40 -1.88
N ARG A 9 -2.98 10.40 -1.93
CA ARG A 9 -3.73 10.09 -3.16
C ARG A 9 -3.52 11.14 -4.23
N ARG A 10 -3.36 12.40 -3.85
CA ARG A 10 -3.21 13.52 -4.78
C ARG A 10 -1.82 13.54 -5.39
N ALA A 11 -0.79 13.32 -4.58
CA ALA A 11 0.59 13.26 -5.02
C ALA A 11 0.98 11.89 -5.59
N GLN A 12 0.11 10.88 -5.46
CA GLN A 12 0.38 9.48 -5.80
C GLN A 12 1.69 8.98 -5.17
N GLN A 13 1.85 9.23 -3.87
CA GLN A 13 3.10 8.95 -3.16
C GLN A 13 2.87 8.15 -1.89
N LEU A 14 3.66 7.10 -1.70
CA LEU A 14 3.76 6.39 -0.44
C LEU A 14 4.52 7.24 0.58
N LEU A 15 3.83 7.68 1.62
CA LEU A 15 4.38 8.51 2.69
C LEU A 15 4.93 7.67 3.84
N ARG A 16 4.25 6.58 4.20
CA ARG A 16 4.67 5.68 5.28
C ARG A 16 4.35 4.23 4.95
N PHE A 17 5.26 3.35 5.32
CA PHE A 17 5.11 1.91 5.18
C PHE A 17 5.73 1.19 6.36
N ASP A 18 4.90 0.68 7.26
CA ASP A 18 5.35 -0.08 8.43
C ASP A 18 4.89 -1.54 8.36
N LYS A 19 5.64 -2.40 9.05
CA LYS A 19 5.40 -3.84 9.11
C LYS A 19 5.20 -4.25 10.55
N TYR A 20 4.26 -5.16 10.75
CA TYR A 20 3.92 -5.74 12.03
C TYR A 20 3.78 -7.25 11.87
N ASP A 21 4.08 -7.98 12.93
CA ASP A 21 3.76 -9.40 13.00
C ASP A 21 2.25 -9.59 13.17
N ASP A 22 1.75 -10.78 12.84
CA ASP A 22 0.30 -11.06 12.94
C ASP A 22 -0.20 -11.01 14.40
N ALA A 23 0.69 -11.18 15.37
CA ALA A 23 0.40 -11.03 16.79
C ALA A 23 0.21 -9.56 17.21
N ASP A 24 0.74 -8.61 16.44
CA ASP A 24 0.76 -7.18 16.76
C ASP A 24 -0.44 -6.40 16.18
N HIS A 25 -1.55 -7.10 15.90
CA HIS A 25 -2.73 -6.47 15.28
C HIS A 25 -3.27 -5.26 16.07
N VAL A 26 -3.28 -5.35 17.40
CA VAL A 26 -3.74 -4.24 18.26
C VAL A 26 -2.85 -3.02 18.07
N ARG A 27 -1.53 -3.23 18.11
CA ARG A 27 -0.55 -2.16 17.90
C ARG A 27 -0.67 -1.54 16.51
N ALA A 28 -0.84 -2.35 15.47
CA ALA A 28 -1.02 -1.86 14.12
C ALA A 28 -2.29 -0.99 13.98
N ALA A 29 -3.37 -1.35 14.69
CA ALA A 29 -4.61 -0.57 14.73
C ALA A 29 -4.46 0.74 15.51
N ASP A 30 -3.74 0.72 16.65
CA ASP A 30 -3.45 1.91 17.44
C ASP A 30 -2.58 2.89 16.64
N ASP A 31 -1.50 2.42 16.02
CA ASP A 31 -0.62 3.26 15.18
C ASP A 31 -1.38 3.85 13.98
N ARG A 32 -2.35 3.10 13.41
CA ARG A 32 -3.25 3.60 12.37
C ARG A 32 -4.11 4.75 12.89
N LEU A 33 -4.74 4.56 14.05
CA LEU A 33 -5.63 5.54 14.66
C LEU A 33 -4.86 6.81 15.05
N GLU A 34 -3.68 6.68 15.66
CA GLU A 34 -2.82 7.82 15.99
C GLU A 34 -2.46 8.63 14.73
N LEU A 35 -2.14 7.94 13.62
CA LEU A 35 -1.85 8.59 12.36
C LEU A 35 -3.07 9.32 11.80
N GLU A 36 -4.24 8.69 11.79
CA GLU A 36 -5.51 9.32 11.38
C GLU A 36 -5.81 10.58 12.20
N LEU A 37 -5.64 10.50 13.53
CA LEU A 37 -5.82 11.64 14.44
C LEU A 37 -4.82 12.76 14.18
N SER A 38 -3.56 12.42 13.90
CA SER A 38 -2.50 13.41 13.62
C SER A 38 -2.73 14.21 12.34
N LEU A 39 -3.53 13.66 11.41
CA LEU A 39 -3.84 14.26 10.12
C LEU A 39 -5.22 14.92 10.09
N LEU A 40 -5.96 14.91 11.20
CA LEU A 40 -7.23 15.64 11.31
C LEU A 40 -7.01 17.14 11.04
N GLY A 41 -7.78 17.69 10.11
CA GLY A 41 -7.65 19.08 9.67
C GLY A 41 -6.59 19.32 8.59
N SER A 42 -5.96 18.27 8.06
CA SER A 42 -5.13 18.38 6.87
C SER A 42 -5.98 18.45 5.60
N ASP A 43 -5.68 19.39 4.69
CA ASP A 43 -6.31 19.47 3.36
C ASP A 43 -5.76 18.41 2.36
N ARG A 44 -4.87 17.52 2.82
CA ARG A 44 -4.31 16.45 1.97
C ARG A 44 -5.24 15.25 1.91
N GLU A 45 -5.36 14.67 0.72
CA GLU A 45 -6.10 13.42 0.50
C GLU A 45 -5.28 12.22 0.97
N ASN A 46 -5.18 12.07 2.29
CA ASN A 46 -4.45 10.98 2.93
C ASN A 46 -5.30 9.70 2.92
N GLU A 47 -4.70 8.61 2.46
CA GLU A 47 -5.25 7.25 2.55
C GLU A 47 -4.39 6.45 3.52
N ILE A 48 -4.99 5.99 4.62
CA ILE A 48 -4.33 5.18 5.64
C ILE A 48 -5.03 3.82 5.68
N VAL A 49 -4.30 2.74 5.42
CA VAL A 49 -4.86 1.39 5.30
C VAL A 49 -3.96 0.36 5.96
N LEU A 50 -4.57 -0.64 6.59
CA LEU A 50 -3.90 -1.85 7.07
C LEU A 50 -4.18 -3.01 6.12
N PHE A 51 -3.13 -3.72 5.72
CA PHE A 51 -3.23 -4.94 4.92
C PHE A 51 -2.67 -6.13 5.68
N SER A 52 -3.29 -7.30 5.52
CA SER A 52 -2.69 -8.57 5.92
C SER A 52 -2.21 -9.31 4.67
N ALA A 53 -0.95 -9.74 4.69
CA ALA A 53 -0.39 -10.58 3.63
C ALA A 53 0.66 -11.54 4.18
N ALA A 54 0.93 -12.61 3.42
CA ALA A 54 1.95 -13.59 3.77
C ALA A 54 3.38 -13.01 3.74
N SER A 55 3.62 -11.98 2.92
CA SER A 55 4.89 -11.27 2.82
C SER A 55 4.70 -9.90 2.17
N GLU A 56 5.70 -9.03 2.29
CA GLU A 56 5.71 -7.76 1.56
C GLU A 56 5.67 -7.97 0.04
N ALA A 57 6.37 -8.99 -0.47
CA ALA A 57 6.36 -9.29 -1.91
C ALA A 57 4.94 -9.63 -2.40
N ALA A 58 4.19 -10.43 -1.62
CA ALA A 58 2.79 -10.74 -1.93
C ALA A 58 1.89 -9.49 -1.87
N LEU A 59 2.16 -8.58 -0.94
CA LEU A 59 1.46 -7.30 -0.87
C LEU A 59 1.76 -6.40 -2.08
N ARG A 60 3.03 -6.28 -2.47
CA ARG A 60 3.45 -5.48 -3.63
C ARG A 60 2.81 -5.95 -4.93
N VAL A 61 2.61 -7.26 -5.08
CA VAL A 61 1.92 -7.81 -6.26
C VAL A 61 0.42 -7.54 -6.22
N SER A 62 -0.24 -7.80 -5.08
CA SER A 62 -1.70 -7.66 -4.96
C SER A 62 -2.18 -6.21 -4.90
N HIS A 63 -1.35 -5.30 -4.37
CA HIS A 63 -1.66 -3.89 -4.13
C HIS A 63 -0.61 -2.98 -4.75
N ALA A 64 -0.20 -3.31 -5.97
CA ALA A 64 0.90 -2.70 -6.72
C ALA A 64 0.78 -1.18 -6.88
N ARG A 65 -0.44 -0.64 -6.89
CA ARG A 65 -0.73 0.80 -6.96
C ARG A 65 0.02 1.65 -5.93
N TYR A 66 0.27 1.13 -4.74
CA TYR A 66 0.95 1.89 -3.68
C TYR A 66 2.47 1.92 -3.83
N PHE A 67 3.03 1.05 -4.68
CA PHE A 67 4.47 0.78 -4.72
C PHE A 67 5.12 1.08 -6.06
N TYR A 68 4.33 1.14 -7.12
CA TYR A 68 4.81 1.29 -8.50
C TYR A 68 4.08 2.42 -9.20
N SER A 69 4.80 3.13 -10.08
CA SER A 69 4.20 4.14 -10.96
C SER A 69 3.29 3.50 -12.00
N LEU A 70 2.45 4.30 -12.64
CA LEU A 70 1.58 3.82 -13.72
C LEU A 70 2.42 3.25 -14.88
N GLU A 71 3.56 3.87 -15.18
CA GLU A 71 4.50 3.40 -16.22
C GLU A 71 5.09 2.03 -15.86
N GLU A 72 5.53 1.82 -14.62
CA GLU A 72 6.07 0.55 -14.16
C GLU A 72 5.02 -0.57 -14.22
N LEU A 73 3.78 -0.26 -13.81
CA LEU A 73 2.65 -1.18 -13.91
C LEU A 73 2.31 -1.52 -15.37
N ALA A 74 2.37 -0.53 -16.27
CA ALA A 74 2.12 -0.74 -17.70
C ALA A 74 3.19 -1.64 -18.33
N ILE A 75 4.46 -1.47 -17.96
CA ILE A 75 5.56 -2.33 -18.42
C ILE A 75 5.35 -3.76 -17.91
N ALA A 76 5.04 -3.94 -16.63
CA ALA A 76 4.78 -5.26 -16.05
C ALA A 76 3.58 -5.95 -16.72
N ALA A 77 2.50 -5.21 -16.99
CA ALA A 77 1.33 -5.73 -17.70
C ALA A 77 1.68 -6.17 -19.13
N ALA A 78 2.45 -5.36 -19.87
CA ALA A 78 2.89 -5.67 -21.23
C ALA A 78 3.79 -6.92 -21.30
N GLN A 79 4.59 -7.19 -20.26
CA GLN A 79 5.43 -8.38 -20.16
C GLN A 79 4.66 -9.66 -19.83
N SER A 80 3.50 -9.53 -19.18
CA SER A 80 2.65 -10.68 -18.81
C SER A 80 1.73 -11.15 -19.96
N GLN A 81 1.53 -10.31 -20.98
CA GLN A 81 0.77 -10.64 -22.18
C GLN A 81 1.71 -11.19 -23.27
N GLY A 82 2.09 -12.47 -23.14
CA GLY A 82 2.65 -13.22 -24.27
C GLY A 82 1.63 -13.31 -25.42
N PRO A 83 2.08 -13.50 -26.68
CA PRO A 83 1.18 -13.57 -27.82
C PRO A 83 0.12 -14.68 -27.60
N MET A 84 -1.15 -14.31 -27.68
CA MET A 84 -2.27 -15.26 -27.83
C MET A 84 -1.95 -16.17 -29.02
N PRO A 85 -1.86 -17.50 -28.84
CA PRO A 85 -1.74 -18.41 -29.98
C PRO A 85 -3.03 -18.31 -30.80
N CYS A 86 -2.87 -18.08 -32.11
CA CYS A 86 -3.92 -17.98 -33.12
C CYS A 86 -4.82 -19.21 -33.18
#